data_AF-A0A8S1KNQ1-F1
#
_entry.id   AF-A0A8S1KNQ1-F1
#
_cell.length_a   1.000
_cell.length_b   1.000
_cell.length_c   1.000
_cell.angle_alpha   90.00
_cell.angle_beta   90.00
_cell.angle_gamma   90.00
#
_symmetry.space_group_name_H-M   'P 1'
#
loop_
_entity.id
_entity.type
_entity.pdbx_description
1 polymer ?
#
loop_
_entity_poly.entity_id
_entity_poly.type
_entity_poly.pdbx_seq_one_letter_code
_entity_poly.pdbx_strand_id
1 'polypeptide(L)'
;MNPQQGKKQDNIKQQFNISEFILEKLLNDFGQKSIDRRLITCYVNDYKSKYSSYNEQGVRQLKIDVKSAISKSISEKEQILTNLMNQSNQQQLQNNQQSNSYSQKRNRNQKANTQTQEKPYQKINKVAQDINRQDSVPSRQKSIYELDDENQDEWAAIIKYDTAMYLKEQIEIKKKQQLMRQKLKEDLDKQLKEKEQQKKQDEQKEAQFVQLNQQRKIEFEQIEKLKKESLKLKQYQEKKLRDEQVYNEKMRKQEIQRQSKLQEDEILQQLKNDINKESLQINKKRQEQKEKIQLMLKENELLRQKAQDELKQQRDLELKLQQIELQKQILEDEKRENQKKEREEKIKQFMNNYSFQVLSKQQEQEESEEKYLLEQLKQQEEIEKQKIIEKKQKDKEKIEQIKQQLQLQIQQKQKKKLSEEEEQKIQFLEQQLELINFSQKQQEKQEQIKKFRKQNQDDIKKQIEETRNKSLHEKMSRLELLQNKSLLKNIANDQEIKTKFRKVNVSLK
;
A
#
# COMPACT_ATOMS: atom_id res chain seq x y z
N MET A 1 3.72 -2.28 50.32
CA MET A 1 4.13 -2.88 49.03
C MET A 1 3.22 -4.06 48.74
N ASN A 2 2.51 -4.05 47.60
CA ASN A 2 1.43 -4.99 47.31
C ASN A 2 1.89 -5.98 46.20
N PRO A 3 2.15 -7.27 46.49
CA PRO A 3 2.77 -8.20 45.54
C PRO A 3 1.79 -8.77 44.49
N GLN A 4 0.53 -8.31 44.44
CA GLN A 4 -0.49 -8.87 43.55
C GLN A 4 -0.48 -8.32 42.12
N GLN A 5 0.21 -7.22 41.82
CA GLN A 5 0.25 -6.66 40.46
C GLN A 5 1.26 -7.34 39.52
N GLY A 6 2.30 -8.01 40.06
CA GLY A 6 3.29 -8.74 39.25
C GLY A 6 2.73 -10.01 38.57
N LYS A 7 1.95 -10.81 39.31
CA LYS A 7 1.42 -12.10 38.81
C LYS A 7 0.47 -11.96 37.61
N LYS A 8 -0.19 -10.81 37.43
CA LYS A 8 -1.08 -10.58 36.28
C LYS A 8 -0.32 -10.24 35.00
N GLN A 9 0.83 -9.55 35.10
CA GLN A 9 1.64 -9.21 33.92
C GLN A 9 2.41 -10.44 33.40
N ASP A 10 2.85 -11.33 34.29
CA ASP A 10 3.57 -12.55 33.89
C ASP A 10 2.64 -13.58 33.21
N ASN A 11 1.37 -13.70 33.66
CA ASN A 11 0.37 -14.56 33.00
C ASN A 11 0.04 -14.08 31.58
N ILE A 12 -0.02 -12.77 31.33
CA ILE A 12 -0.31 -12.21 29.99
C ILE A 12 0.86 -12.48 29.03
N LYS A 13 2.11 -12.37 29.51
CA LYS A 13 3.31 -12.67 28.71
C LYS A 13 3.43 -14.15 28.38
N GLN A 14 3.13 -15.04 29.33
CA GLN A 14 3.12 -16.50 29.09
C GLN A 14 2.05 -16.92 28.07
N GLN A 15 0.85 -16.33 28.11
CA GLN A 15 -0.20 -16.61 27.14
C GLN A 15 0.14 -16.15 25.72
N PHE A 16 0.89 -15.05 25.58
CA PHE A 16 1.34 -14.58 24.27
C PHE A 16 2.30 -15.59 23.61
N ASN A 17 3.27 -16.08 24.38
CA ASN A 17 4.25 -17.07 23.92
C ASN A 17 3.59 -18.41 23.54
N ILE A 18 2.58 -18.86 24.29
CA ILE A 18 1.86 -20.11 23.98
C ILE A 18 1.03 -19.96 22.70
N SER A 19 0.43 -18.78 22.48
CA SER A 19 -0.37 -18.51 21.28
C SER A 19 0.47 -18.51 20.00
N GLU A 20 1.66 -17.92 20.06
CA GLU A 20 2.60 -17.91 18.93
C GLU A 20 3.15 -19.31 18.66
N PHE A 21 3.48 -20.07 19.71
CA PHE A 21 3.94 -21.46 19.57
C PHE A 21 2.88 -22.37 18.92
N ILE A 22 1.60 -22.24 19.30
CA ILE A 22 0.50 -23.01 18.68
C ILE A 22 0.32 -22.59 17.22
N LEU A 23 0.38 -21.29 16.93
CA LEU A 23 0.26 -20.77 15.57
C LEU A 23 1.39 -21.31 14.67
N GLU A 24 2.64 -21.21 15.13
CA GLU A 24 3.82 -21.66 14.39
C GLU A 24 3.76 -23.18 14.13
N LYS A 25 3.36 -23.97 15.14
CA LYS A 25 3.22 -25.42 15.00
C LYS A 25 2.12 -25.81 14.01
N LEU A 26 0.97 -25.13 14.02
CA LEU A 26 -0.11 -25.39 13.06
C LEU A 26 0.21 -24.90 11.65
N LEU A 27 0.95 -23.80 11.52
CA LEU A 27 1.44 -23.32 10.22
C LEU A 27 2.49 -24.26 9.62
N ASN A 28 3.33 -24.88 10.45
CA ASN A 28 4.28 -25.91 9.99
C ASN A 28 3.57 -27.22 9.61
N ASP A 29 2.57 -27.65 10.39
CA ASP A 29 1.81 -28.88 10.12
C ASP A 29 0.90 -28.75 8.87
N PHE A 30 0.28 -27.58 8.66
CA PHE A 30 -0.81 -27.44 7.67
C PHE A 30 -0.74 -26.20 6.74
N GLY A 31 0.25 -25.31 6.90
CA GLY A 31 0.34 -24.02 6.20
C GLY A 31 1.02 -24.05 4.82
N GLN A 32 0.77 -25.08 4.01
CA GLN A 32 1.39 -25.25 2.69
C GLN A 32 0.90 -24.22 1.65
N LYS A 33 -0.37 -23.80 1.71
CA LYS A 33 -0.94 -22.80 0.79
C LYS A 33 -1.21 -21.47 1.51
N SER A 34 -1.16 -20.35 0.77
CA SER A 34 -1.36 -19.00 1.32
C SER A 34 -2.73 -18.80 1.98
N ILE A 35 -3.79 -19.38 1.40
CA ILE A 35 -5.15 -19.38 1.95
C ILE A 35 -5.21 -20.16 3.28
N ASP A 36 -4.51 -21.30 3.35
CA ASP A 36 -4.47 -22.13 4.56
C ASP A 36 -3.76 -21.39 5.70
N ARG A 37 -2.67 -20.66 5.41
CA ARG A 37 -1.98 -19.83 6.41
C ARG A 37 -2.90 -18.75 7.00
N ARG A 38 -3.69 -18.07 6.17
CA ARG A 38 -4.64 -17.04 6.64
C ARG A 38 -5.76 -17.66 7.48
N LEU A 39 -6.28 -18.81 7.04
CA LEU A 39 -7.32 -19.54 7.75
C LEU A 39 -6.85 -20.02 9.13
N ILE A 40 -5.67 -20.63 9.22
CA ILE A 40 -5.05 -21.06 10.48
C ILE A 40 -4.88 -19.87 11.43
N THR A 41 -4.40 -18.73 10.93
CA THR A 41 -4.23 -17.51 11.72
C THR A 41 -5.57 -17.01 12.30
N CYS A 42 -6.65 -17.04 11.51
CA CYS A 42 -7.99 -16.66 11.98
C CYS A 42 -8.52 -17.61 13.06
N TYR A 43 -8.34 -18.92 12.92
CA TYR A 43 -8.78 -19.91 13.92
C TYR A 43 -8.02 -19.77 15.25
N VAL A 44 -6.71 -19.54 15.21
CA VAL A 44 -5.91 -19.34 16.44
C VAL A 44 -6.29 -18.04 17.14
N ASN A 45 -6.55 -16.97 16.39
CA ASN A 45 -6.99 -15.69 16.95
C ASN A 45 -8.41 -15.74 17.54
N ASP A 46 -9.33 -16.46 16.89
CA ASP A 46 -10.68 -16.70 17.40
C ASP A 46 -10.67 -17.57 18.68
N TYR A 47 -9.80 -18.60 18.73
CA TYR A 47 -9.59 -19.39 19.94
C TYR A 47 -9.03 -18.53 21.09
N LYS A 48 -8.06 -17.67 20.78
CA LYS A 48 -7.46 -16.71 21.73
C LYS A 48 -8.48 -15.69 22.26
N SER A 49 -9.45 -15.26 21.47
CA SER A 49 -10.47 -14.32 21.91
C SER A 49 -11.57 -15.00 22.74
N LYS A 50 -11.88 -16.27 22.45
CA LYS A 50 -12.93 -17.04 23.16
C LYS A 50 -12.48 -17.61 24.50
N TYR A 51 -11.20 -17.99 24.64
CA TYR A 51 -10.70 -18.67 25.83
C TYR A 51 -9.59 -17.87 26.53
N SER A 52 -9.78 -17.62 27.82
CA SER A 52 -8.81 -16.91 28.67
C SER A 52 -7.57 -17.75 29.01
N SER A 53 -7.57 -19.06 28.74
CA SER A 53 -6.41 -19.94 28.93
C SER A 53 -6.39 -21.07 27.89
N TYR A 54 -5.20 -21.56 27.55
CA TYR A 54 -5.01 -22.67 26.62
C TYR A 54 -5.11 -24.00 27.37
N ASN A 55 -6.22 -24.73 27.18
CA ASN A 55 -6.37 -26.09 27.66
C ASN A 55 -5.92 -27.09 26.57
N GLU A 56 -5.18 -28.13 26.94
CA GLU A 56 -4.69 -29.17 26.01
C GLU A 56 -5.82 -29.78 25.17
N GLN A 57 -6.96 -30.10 25.78
CA GLN A 57 -8.11 -30.64 25.05
C GLN A 57 -8.66 -29.65 24.02
N GLY A 58 -8.68 -28.36 24.35
CA GLY A 58 -9.14 -27.32 23.44
C GLY A 58 -8.17 -27.07 22.29
N VAL A 59 -6.86 -27.18 22.52
CA VAL A 59 -5.84 -27.12 21.46
C VAL A 59 -5.93 -28.34 20.53
N ARG A 60 -6.23 -29.53 21.07
CA ARG A 60 -6.51 -30.73 20.24
C ARG A 60 -7.75 -30.53 19.38
N GLN A 61 -8.81 -29.96 19.92
CA GLN A 61 -10.02 -29.65 19.16
C GLN A 61 -9.74 -28.61 18.07
N LEU A 62 -8.99 -27.55 18.39
CA LEU A 62 -8.56 -26.54 17.41
C LEU A 62 -7.77 -27.18 16.25
N LYS A 63 -6.90 -28.15 16.55
CA LYS A 63 -6.17 -28.90 15.51
C LYS A 63 -7.10 -29.74 14.61
N ILE A 64 -8.14 -30.35 15.18
CA ILE A 64 -9.15 -31.09 14.41
C ILE A 64 -9.96 -30.14 13.51
N ASP A 65 -10.39 -29.02 14.07
CA ASP A 65 -11.21 -28.03 13.35
C ASP A 65 -10.41 -27.41 12.19
N VAL A 66 -9.15 -27.03 12.42
CA VAL A 66 -8.24 -26.54 11.38
C VAL A 66 -8.00 -27.59 10.30
N LYS A 67 -7.75 -28.85 10.69
CA LYS A 67 -7.58 -29.95 9.72
C LYS A 67 -8.84 -30.18 8.88
N SER A 68 -10.02 -30.09 9.49
CA SER A 68 -11.29 -30.23 8.77
C SER A 68 -11.55 -29.07 7.81
N ALA A 69 -11.18 -27.83 8.18
CA ALA A 69 -11.38 -26.64 7.37
C ALA A 69 -10.40 -26.57 6.18
N ILE A 70 -9.18 -27.09 6.34
CA ILE A 70 -8.18 -27.14 5.28
C ILE A 70 -8.52 -28.19 4.20
N SER A 71 -9.30 -29.22 4.54
CA SER A 71 -9.75 -30.23 3.56
C SER A 71 -10.93 -29.76 2.68
N LYS A 72 -11.53 -28.59 2.96
CA LYS A 72 -12.68 -28.05 2.21
C LYS A 72 -12.28 -27.39 0.89
N SER A 73 -13.27 -27.10 0.04
CA SER A 73 -13.04 -26.39 -1.23
C SER A 73 -12.59 -24.94 -1.00
N ILE A 74 -11.94 -24.32 -1.99
CA ILE A 74 -11.42 -22.95 -1.88
C ILE A 74 -12.55 -21.94 -1.56
N SER A 75 -13.72 -22.09 -2.21
CA SER A 75 -14.89 -21.25 -1.96
C SER A 75 -15.40 -21.35 -0.52
N GLU A 76 -15.46 -22.56 0.03
CA GLU A 76 -15.87 -22.77 1.43
C GLU A 76 -14.85 -22.21 2.42
N LYS A 77 -13.54 -22.31 2.12
CA LYS A 77 -12.48 -21.70 2.95
C LYS A 77 -12.61 -20.19 3.01
N GLU A 78 -12.92 -19.55 1.88
CA GLU A 78 -13.14 -18.11 1.83
C GLU A 78 -14.35 -17.71 2.68
N GLN A 79 -15.47 -18.42 2.58
CA GLN A 79 -16.66 -18.17 3.40
C GLN A 79 -16.39 -18.32 4.91
N ILE A 80 -15.64 -19.36 5.30
CA ILE A 80 -15.24 -19.56 6.71
C ILE A 80 -14.37 -18.40 7.19
N LEU A 81 -13.45 -17.93 6.34
CA LEU A 81 -12.54 -16.83 6.66
C LEU A 81 -13.30 -15.50 6.86
N THR A 82 -14.29 -15.20 6.01
CA THR A 82 -15.17 -14.03 6.21
C THR A 82 -15.97 -14.13 7.50
N ASN A 83 -16.52 -15.30 7.81
CA ASN A 83 -17.30 -15.51 9.03
C ASN A 83 -16.46 -15.33 10.31
N LEU A 84 -15.24 -15.88 10.33
CA LEU A 84 -14.32 -15.73 11.47
C LEU A 84 -13.84 -14.29 11.66
N MET A 85 -13.53 -13.57 10.57
CA MET A 85 -13.18 -12.14 10.66
C MET A 85 -14.35 -11.29 11.18
N ASN A 86 -15.57 -11.56 10.73
CA ASN A 86 -16.76 -10.83 11.18
C ASN A 86 -17.05 -11.08 12.67
N GLN A 87 -16.90 -12.31 13.15
CA GLN A 87 -17.05 -12.63 14.58
C GLN A 87 -15.98 -11.95 15.45
N SER A 88 -14.71 -11.94 15.01
CA SER A 88 -13.62 -11.29 15.74
C SER A 88 -13.84 -9.77 15.86
N ASN A 89 -14.30 -9.12 14.78
CA ASN A 89 -14.62 -7.68 14.78
C ASN A 89 -15.81 -7.33 15.68
N GLN A 90 -16.85 -8.18 15.74
CA GLN A 90 -17.98 -7.97 16.65
C GLN A 90 -17.59 -8.09 18.13
N GLN A 91 -16.71 -9.03 18.49
CA GLN A 91 -16.24 -9.18 19.88
C GLN A 91 -15.35 -8.01 20.33
N GLN A 92 -14.51 -7.44 19.44
CA GLN A 92 -13.73 -6.25 19.76
C GLN A 92 -14.61 -5.01 19.98
N LEU A 93 -15.72 -4.88 19.24
CA LEU A 93 -16.67 -3.79 19.40
C LEU A 93 -17.45 -3.89 20.74
N GLN A 94 -17.77 -5.09 21.22
CA GLN A 94 -18.42 -5.28 22.53
C GLN A 94 -17.47 -5.00 23.71
N ASN A 95 -16.20 -5.39 23.62
CA ASN A 95 -15.22 -5.12 24.69
C ASN A 95 -14.85 -3.62 24.81
N ASN A 96 -14.98 -2.84 23.74
CA ASN A 96 -14.82 -1.37 23.77
C ASN A 96 -16.05 -0.62 24.32
N GLN A 97 -17.22 -1.25 24.38
CA GLN A 97 -18.42 -0.65 24.97
C GLN A 97 -18.50 -0.86 26.50
N GLN A 98 -17.95 -1.96 27.03
CA GLN A 98 -17.90 -2.21 28.48
C GLN A 98 -16.76 -1.46 29.21
N SER A 99 -15.66 -1.14 28.51
CA SER A 99 -14.55 -0.34 29.08
C SER A 99 -14.87 1.16 29.19
N ASN A 100 -15.86 1.66 28.44
CA ASN A 100 -16.32 3.05 28.54
C ASN A 100 -17.40 3.28 29.62
N SER A 101 -17.97 2.22 30.22
CA SER A 101 -19.02 2.35 31.24
C SER A 101 -18.46 2.63 32.65
N TYR A 102 -17.18 2.37 32.90
CA TYR A 102 -16.54 2.64 34.21
C TYR A 102 -15.90 4.04 34.33
N SER A 103 -15.81 4.80 33.24
CA SER A 103 -15.20 6.14 33.23
C SER A 103 -16.23 7.29 33.29
N GLN A 104 -17.53 7.01 33.29
CA GLN A 104 -18.60 8.02 33.20
C GLN A 104 -19.42 8.25 34.49
N LYS A 105 -18.99 7.75 35.65
CA LYS A 105 -19.64 8.05 36.96
C LYS A 105 -18.86 9.00 37.89
N ARG A 106 -17.96 9.86 37.36
CA ARG A 106 -17.23 10.83 38.21
C ARG A 106 -17.22 12.30 37.78
N ASN A 107 -17.91 12.70 36.71
CA ASN A 107 -17.93 14.12 36.28
C ASN A 107 -19.35 14.64 36.06
N ARG A 108 -20.19 14.60 37.10
CA ARG A 108 -21.48 15.33 37.11
C ARG A 108 -21.70 15.94 38.50
N ASN A 109 -20.92 16.98 38.80
CA ASN A 109 -21.24 18.03 39.77
C ASN A 109 -20.07 19.02 39.78
N GLN A 110 -20.13 20.02 38.89
CA GLN A 110 -19.53 21.35 39.05
C GLN A 110 -19.71 22.11 37.73
N LYS A 111 -20.84 22.80 37.62
CA LYS A 111 -21.03 24.06 36.88
C LYS A 111 -22.51 24.45 36.90
N ALA A 112 -22.89 25.27 37.87
CA ALA A 112 -24.00 26.22 37.79
C ALA A 112 -23.94 27.14 39.02
N ASN A 113 -23.38 28.34 38.87
CA ASN A 113 -23.93 29.60 39.37
C ASN A 113 -22.85 30.70 39.42
N THR A 114 -22.81 31.49 38.35
CA THR A 114 -22.47 32.91 38.43
C THR A 114 -23.54 33.62 37.61
N GLN A 115 -24.56 34.10 38.30
CA GLN A 115 -25.46 35.10 37.77
C GLN A 115 -25.79 36.08 38.89
N THR A 116 -25.19 37.26 38.74
CA THR A 116 -25.71 38.55 39.17
C THR A 116 -27.23 38.61 39.04
N GLN A 117 -27.92 38.79 40.16
CA GLN A 117 -29.16 39.55 40.20
C GLN A 117 -29.36 40.16 41.59
N GLU A 118 -29.45 41.48 41.55
CA GLU A 118 -30.02 42.39 42.53
C GLU A 118 -31.28 41.81 43.18
N LYS A 119 -31.45 42.04 44.48
CA LYS A 119 -32.74 42.23 45.17
C LYS A 119 -32.49 42.74 46.61
N PRO A 120 -33.51 43.34 47.25
CA PRO A 120 -33.38 44.65 47.86
C PRO A 120 -33.30 44.60 49.38
N TYR A 121 -33.02 45.77 49.95
CA TYR A 121 -33.51 46.28 51.24
C TYR A 121 -34.41 45.32 52.03
N GLN A 122 -34.03 44.99 53.27
CA GLN A 122 -34.68 45.57 54.45
C GLN A 122 -34.08 45.05 55.77
N LYS A 123 -33.86 46.02 56.68
CA LYS A 123 -33.93 45.92 58.14
C LYS A 123 -32.95 44.96 58.83
N ILE A 124 -31.78 45.50 59.15
CA ILE A 124 -31.14 45.19 60.44
C ILE A 124 -30.90 46.50 61.18
N ASN A 125 -31.34 46.48 62.44
CA ASN A 125 -31.52 47.56 63.38
C ASN A 125 -30.33 48.52 63.45
N LYS A 126 -30.60 49.78 63.11
CA LYS A 126 -29.86 50.93 63.61
C LYS A 126 -30.06 50.97 65.13
N VAL A 127 -29.07 50.49 65.89
CA VAL A 127 -28.84 51.04 67.23
C VAL A 127 -28.12 52.36 67.00
N ALA A 128 -28.92 53.42 66.96
CA ALA A 128 -28.45 54.78 67.08
C ALA A 128 -27.79 54.91 68.45
N GLN A 129 -26.45 54.88 68.48
CA GLN A 129 -25.72 55.64 69.49
C GLN A 129 -25.51 57.03 68.90
N ASP A 130 -26.56 57.84 69.00
CA ASP A 130 -26.43 59.28 69.02
C ASP A 130 -25.49 59.60 70.17
N ILE A 131 -24.22 59.89 69.84
CA ILE A 131 -23.32 60.61 70.73
C ILE A 131 -23.89 62.03 70.79
N ASN A 132 -24.86 62.18 71.68
CA ASN A 132 -25.41 63.45 72.11
C ASN A 132 -24.23 64.28 72.65
N ARG A 133 -23.69 65.14 71.79
CA ARG A 133 -22.90 66.32 72.19
C ARG A 133 -23.84 67.22 72.99
N GLN A 134 -23.99 66.92 74.28
CA GLN A 134 -24.45 67.91 75.25
C GLN A 134 -23.24 68.77 75.62
N ASP A 135 -22.93 69.74 74.75
CA ASP A 135 -22.27 70.96 75.18
C ASP A 135 -23.32 71.80 75.94
N SER A 136 -23.74 71.32 77.12
CA SER A 136 -24.53 72.11 78.07
C SER A 136 -23.56 72.98 78.85
N VAL A 137 -23.28 74.17 78.31
CA VAL A 137 -22.70 75.28 79.05
C VAL A 137 -23.68 75.64 80.17
N PRO A 138 -23.36 75.47 81.46
CA PRO A 138 -24.18 76.05 82.50
C PRO A 138 -23.88 77.54 82.54
N SER A 139 -24.81 78.35 82.00
CA SER A 139 -24.94 79.77 82.28
C SER A 139 -25.15 79.96 83.78
N ARG A 140 -24.05 79.99 84.56
CA ARG A 140 -24.07 80.48 85.93
C ARG A 140 -24.04 82.01 85.87
N GLN A 141 -25.21 82.62 86.02
CA GLN A 141 -25.31 84.02 86.43
C GLN A 141 -24.60 84.16 87.78
N LYS A 142 -23.42 84.79 87.78
CA LYS A 142 -22.78 85.29 88.98
C LYS A 142 -23.31 86.69 89.21
N SER A 143 -24.25 86.86 90.13
CA SER A 143 -24.50 88.15 90.75
C SER A 143 -23.32 88.47 91.67
N ILE A 144 -22.61 89.53 91.32
CA ILE A 144 -21.48 90.10 92.06
C ILE A 144 -22.06 90.95 93.19
N TYR A 145 -21.69 90.65 94.43
CA TYR A 145 -21.67 91.64 95.50
C TYR A 145 -20.21 92.12 95.59
N GLU A 146 -19.97 93.35 95.15
CA GLU A 146 -18.74 94.10 95.44
C GLU A 146 -18.80 94.51 96.91
N LEU A 147 -17.92 93.90 97.72
CA LEU A 147 -17.37 94.55 98.89
C LEU A 147 -15.91 94.82 98.54
N ASP A 148 -15.61 96.10 98.31
CA ASP A 148 -14.25 96.62 98.26
C ASP A 148 -13.60 96.38 99.62
N ASP A 149 -12.75 95.35 99.71
CA ASP A 149 -11.64 95.36 100.63
C ASP A 149 -10.36 95.29 99.80
N GLU A 150 -9.69 96.42 99.72
CA GLU A 150 -8.32 96.57 99.24
C GLU A 150 -7.38 95.79 100.16
N ASN A 151 -7.31 94.47 99.97
CA ASN A 151 -6.17 93.67 100.37
C ASN A 151 -5.99 92.57 99.32
N GLN A 152 -4.78 92.51 98.74
CA GLN A 152 -4.40 91.51 97.76
C GLN A 152 -4.53 90.11 98.36
N ASP A 153 -5.68 89.47 98.14
CA ASP A 153 -5.93 88.12 98.60
C ASP A 153 -5.17 87.14 97.69
N GLU A 154 -3.96 86.78 98.12
CA GLU A 154 -3.03 85.90 97.39
C GLU A 154 -3.69 84.55 97.03
N TRP A 155 -4.65 84.10 97.84
CA TRP A 155 -5.45 82.90 97.58
C TRP A 155 -6.36 83.02 96.35
N ALA A 156 -6.96 84.19 96.12
CA ALA A 156 -7.76 84.43 94.92
C ALA A 156 -6.89 84.47 93.65
N ALA A 157 -5.65 84.94 93.76
CA ALA A 157 -4.66 84.90 92.67
C ALA A 157 -4.23 83.46 92.36
N ILE A 158 -3.99 82.63 93.38
CA ILE A 158 -3.69 81.19 93.24
C ILE A 158 -4.86 80.46 92.56
N ILE A 159 -6.10 80.68 93.00
CA ILE A 159 -7.28 80.05 92.37
C ILE A 159 -7.40 80.49 90.90
N LYS A 160 -7.24 81.79 90.59
CA LYS A 160 -7.25 82.27 89.20
C LYS A 160 -6.15 81.60 88.35
N TYR A 161 -4.96 81.45 88.90
CA TYR A 161 -3.84 80.78 88.24
C TYR A 161 -4.12 79.29 88.00
N ASP A 162 -4.60 78.55 89.00
CA ASP A 162 -4.97 77.13 88.88
C ASP A 162 -6.10 76.93 87.87
N THR A 163 -7.10 77.82 87.86
CA THR A 163 -8.19 77.76 86.88
C THR A 163 -7.68 78.02 85.46
N ALA A 164 -6.76 78.98 85.29
CA ALA A 164 -6.12 79.27 84.00
C ALA A 164 -5.23 78.11 83.52
N MET A 165 -4.49 77.47 84.42
CA MET A 165 -3.69 76.29 84.14
C MET A 165 -4.56 75.09 83.75
N TYR A 166 -5.66 74.85 84.46
CA TYR A 166 -6.62 73.80 84.11
C TYR A 166 -7.26 74.03 82.73
N LEU A 167 -7.66 75.26 82.41
CA LEU A 167 -8.18 75.60 81.09
C LEU A 167 -7.13 75.39 79.99
N LYS A 168 -5.86 75.73 80.25
CA LYS A 168 -4.76 75.48 79.32
C LYS A 168 -4.54 73.98 79.11
N GLU A 169 -4.58 73.18 80.17
CA GLU A 169 -4.48 71.72 80.10
C GLU A 169 -5.64 71.12 79.30
N GLN A 170 -6.88 71.57 79.50
CA GLN A 170 -8.04 71.14 78.72
C GLN A 170 -7.92 71.47 77.24
N ILE A 171 -7.39 72.65 76.89
CA ILE A 171 -7.12 73.02 75.49
C ILE A 171 -6.03 72.11 74.90
N GLU A 172 -4.97 71.80 75.65
CA GLU A 172 -3.92 70.88 75.20
C GLU A 172 -4.44 69.45 75.00
N ILE A 173 -5.31 68.95 75.88
CA ILE A 173 -5.96 67.65 75.73
C ILE A 173 -6.82 67.63 74.46
N LYS A 174 -7.63 68.67 74.22
CA LYS A 174 -8.44 68.79 72.99
C LYS A 174 -7.55 68.83 71.73
N LYS A 175 -6.44 69.57 71.75
CA LYS A 175 -5.48 69.61 70.63
C LYS A 175 -4.84 68.23 70.39
N LYS A 176 -4.41 67.52 71.44
CA LYS A 176 -3.87 66.15 71.32
C LYS A 176 -4.90 65.17 70.74
N GLN A 177 -6.16 65.23 71.20
CA GLN A 177 -7.24 64.41 70.65
C GLN A 177 -7.53 64.73 69.17
N GLN A 178 -7.53 66.01 68.78
CA GLN A 178 -7.72 66.41 67.39
C GLN A 178 -6.58 65.89 66.49
N LEU A 179 -5.33 65.99 66.95
CA LEU A 179 -4.16 65.47 66.25
C LEU A 179 -4.22 63.94 66.11
N MET A 180 -4.64 63.23 67.15
CA MET A 180 -4.84 61.78 67.10
C MET A 180 -5.93 61.39 66.08
N ARG A 181 -7.04 62.13 66.03
CA ARG A 181 -8.11 61.92 65.03
C ARG A 181 -7.62 62.19 63.61
N GLN A 182 -6.79 63.22 63.40
CA GLN A 182 -6.19 63.51 62.10
C GLN A 182 -5.27 62.37 61.65
N LYS A 183 -4.38 61.88 62.52
CA LYS A 183 -3.52 60.72 62.22
C LYS A 183 -4.33 59.47 61.88
N LEU A 184 -5.38 59.18 62.66
CA LEU A 184 -6.25 58.03 62.38
C LEU A 184 -6.95 58.17 61.02
N LYS A 185 -7.40 59.37 60.66
CA LYS A 185 -7.98 59.65 59.33
C LYS A 185 -6.95 59.44 58.22
N GLU A 186 -5.74 59.97 58.38
CA GLU A 186 -4.66 59.81 57.40
C GLU A 186 -4.28 58.33 57.20
N ASP A 187 -4.22 57.55 58.28
CA ASP A 187 -3.95 56.11 58.20
C ASP A 187 -5.09 55.34 57.52
N LEU A 188 -6.35 55.68 57.81
CA LEU A 188 -7.51 55.09 57.14
C LEU A 188 -7.55 55.45 55.64
N ASP A 189 -7.30 56.72 55.30
CA ASP A 189 -7.22 57.19 53.90
C ASP A 189 -6.07 56.49 53.16
N LYS A 190 -4.95 56.24 53.84
CA LYS A 190 -3.83 55.48 53.28
C LYS A 190 -4.20 54.01 53.03
N GLN A 191 -4.88 53.36 53.96
CA GLN A 191 -5.37 51.98 53.78
C GLN A 191 -6.37 51.89 52.62
N LEU A 192 -7.27 52.87 52.46
CA LEU A 192 -8.19 52.93 51.34
C LEU A 192 -7.45 53.08 50.00
N LYS A 193 -6.45 53.97 49.93
CA LYS A 193 -5.63 54.14 48.72
C LYS A 193 -4.84 52.89 48.37
N GLU A 194 -4.26 52.21 49.36
CA GLU A 194 -3.53 50.95 49.16
C GLU A 194 -4.47 49.84 48.65
N LYS A 195 -5.67 49.72 49.25
CA LYS A 195 -6.70 48.77 48.80
C LYS A 195 -7.18 49.07 47.38
N GLU A 196 -7.34 50.34 47.02
CA GLU A 196 -7.71 50.74 45.65
C GLU A 196 -6.59 50.44 44.64
N GLN A 197 -5.33 50.69 45.00
CA GLN A 197 -4.19 50.35 44.16
C GLN A 197 -4.08 48.84 43.95
N GLN A 198 -4.22 48.04 45.02
CA GLN A 198 -4.22 46.59 44.94
C GLN A 198 -5.34 46.09 44.02
N LYS A 199 -6.55 46.63 44.18
CA LYS A 199 -7.69 46.30 43.31
C LYS A 199 -7.40 46.59 41.84
N LYS A 200 -6.82 47.76 41.51
CA LYS A 200 -6.44 48.11 40.13
C LYS A 200 -5.38 47.18 39.55
N GLN A 201 -4.42 46.73 40.36
CA GLN A 201 -3.41 45.77 39.92
C GLN A 201 -4.01 44.39 39.66
N ASP A 202 -4.93 43.95 40.50
CA ASP A 202 -5.59 42.66 40.34
C ASP A 202 -6.53 42.69 39.11
N GLU A 203 -7.24 43.79 38.88
CA GLU A 203 -8.02 44.03 37.65
C GLU A 203 -7.13 43.99 36.40
N GLN A 204 -5.93 44.58 36.43
CA GLN A 204 -4.98 44.52 35.32
C GLN A 204 -4.43 43.10 35.07
N LYS A 205 -4.09 42.36 36.14
CA LYS A 205 -3.63 40.97 36.04
C LYS A 205 -4.73 40.06 35.51
N GLU A 206 -5.97 40.25 35.96
CA GLU A 206 -7.13 39.52 35.48
C GLU A 206 -7.38 39.80 33.99
N ALA A 207 -7.32 41.07 33.57
CA ALA A 207 -7.45 41.43 32.16
C ALA A 207 -6.37 40.78 31.28
N GLN A 208 -5.11 40.78 31.72
CA GLN A 208 -4.02 40.10 31.01
C GLN A 208 -4.23 38.58 30.94
N PHE A 209 -4.68 37.96 32.03
CA PHE A 209 -4.98 36.54 32.08
C PHE A 209 -6.12 36.17 31.11
N VAL A 210 -7.19 36.98 31.07
CA VAL A 210 -8.31 36.80 30.15
C VAL A 210 -7.84 36.93 28.70
N GLN A 211 -7.03 37.94 28.38
CA GLN A 211 -6.48 38.13 27.03
C GLN A 211 -5.61 36.95 26.59
N LEU A 212 -4.72 36.47 27.46
CA LEU A 212 -3.85 35.33 27.16
C LEU A 212 -4.65 34.04 26.97
N ASN A 213 -5.71 33.82 27.76
CA ASN A 213 -6.61 32.69 27.57
C ASN A 213 -7.41 32.79 26.26
N GLN A 214 -7.83 33.99 25.86
CA GLN A 214 -8.49 34.20 24.56
C GLN A 214 -7.53 33.88 23.41
N GLN A 215 -6.27 34.31 23.49
CA GLN A 215 -5.25 33.97 22.49
C GLN A 215 -5.02 32.46 22.41
N ARG A 216 -4.83 31.78 23.55
CA ARG A 216 -4.70 30.31 23.58
C ARG A 216 -5.91 29.59 22.99
N LYS A 217 -7.12 30.11 23.22
CA LYS A 217 -8.34 29.55 22.62
C LYS A 217 -8.33 29.69 21.10
N ILE A 218 -7.95 30.85 20.58
CA ILE A 218 -7.84 31.10 19.13
C ILE A 218 -6.77 30.18 18.52
N GLU A 219 -5.60 30.06 19.14
CA GLU A 219 -4.54 29.15 18.69
C GLU A 219 -5.01 27.70 18.64
N PHE A 220 -5.73 27.25 19.68
CA PHE A 220 -6.29 25.91 19.72
C PHE A 220 -7.30 25.67 18.59
N GLU A 221 -8.20 26.62 18.33
CA GLU A 221 -9.16 26.56 17.22
C GLU A 221 -8.45 26.52 15.85
N GLN A 222 -7.35 27.28 15.67
CA GLN A 222 -6.54 27.23 14.45
C GLN A 222 -5.86 25.87 14.26
N ILE A 223 -5.26 25.31 15.31
CA ILE A 223 -4.65 23.97 15.27
C ILE A 223 -5.71 22.91 14.94
N GLU A 224 -6.91 23.01 15.49
CA GLU A 224 -8.00 22.08 15.21
C GLU A 224 -8.47 22.19 13.75
N LYS A 225 -8.56 23.42 13.21
CA LYS A 225 -8.87 23.66 11.79
C LYS A 225 -7.80 23.05 10.87
N LEU A 226 -6.52 23.30 11.14
CA LEU A 226 -5.40 22.72 10.37
C LEU A 226 -5.40 21.19 10.42
N LYS A 227 -5.72 20.59 11.58
CA LYS A 227 -5.88 19.13 11.69
C LYS A 227 -7.03 18.60 10.83
N LYS A 228 -8.18 19.28 10.83
CA LYS A 228 -9.34 18.92 9.99
C LYS A 228 -9.02 19.06 8.50
N GLU A 229 -8.33 20.12 8.09
CA GLU A 229 -7.90 20.33 6.71
C GLU A 229 -6.87 19.28 6.27
N SER A 230 -5.87 18.97 7.12
CA SER A 230 -4.91 17.89 6.86
C SER A 230 -5.60 16.53 6.69
N LEU A 231 -6.60 16.23 7.53
CA LEU A 231 -7.37 14.99 7.40
C LEU A 231 -8.16 14.95 6.08
N LYS A 232 -8.84 16.05 5.72
CA LYS A 232 -9.56 16.17 4.45
C LYS A 232 -8.63 16.01 3.24
N LEU A 233 -7.44 16.61 3.29
CA LEU A 233 -6.44 16.49 2.24
C LEU A 233 -5.97 15.04 2.09
N LYS A 234 -5.72 14.35 3.21
CA LYS A 234 -5.37 12.92 3.19
C LYS A 234 -6.47 12.06 2.59
N GLN A 235 -7.73 12.29 2.99
CA GLN A 235 -8.88 11.58 2.42
C GLN A 235 -9.03 11.84 0.91
N TYR A 236 -8.80 13.08 0.48
CA TYR A 236 -8.83 13.45 -0.94
C TYR A 236 -7.70 12.78 -1.74
N GLN A 237 -6.47 12.78 -1.21
CA GLN A 237 -5.32 12.11 -1.83
C GLN A 237 -5.55 10.60 -1.92
N GLU A 238 -6.06 9.97 -0.86
CA GLU A 238 -6.38 8.55 -0.85
C GLU A 238 -7.47 8.22 -1.88
N LYS A 239 -8.52 9.04 -1.96
CA LYS A 239 -9.56 8.90 -2.99
C LYS A 239 -8.96 9.00 -4.40
N LYS A 240 -8.11 10.01 -4.65
CA LYS A 240 -7.43 10.17 -5.94
C LYS A 240 -6.60 8.95 -6.31
N LEU A 241 -5.84 8.39 -5.36
CA LEU A 241 -5.05 7.17 -5.59
C LEU A 241 -5.93 5.95 -5.89
N ARG A 242 -7.06 5.80 -5.17
CA ARG A 242 -8.03 4.72 -5.47
C ARG A 242 -8.62 4.88 -6.87
N ASP A 243 -9.02 6.10 -7.25
CA ASP A 243 -9.60 6.38 -8.57
C ASP A 243 -8.57 6.12 -9.68
N GLU A 244 -7.30 6.47 -9.46
CA GLU A 244 -6.18 6.19 -10.38
C GLU A 244 -5.91 4.68 -10.50
N GLN A 245 -5.94 3.93 -9.39
CA GLN A 245 -5.82 2.47 -9.41
C GLN A 245 -6.95 1.81 -10.20
N VAL A 246 -8.20 2.22 -9.97
CA VAL A 246 -9.37 1.70 -10.70
C VAL A 246 -9.26 2.04 -12.19
N TYR A 247 -8.82 3.24 -12.53
CA TYR A 247 -8.59 3.64 -13.93
C TYR A 247 -7.53 2.77 -14.60
N ASN A 248 -6.36 2.58 -13.95
CA ASN A 248 -5.27 1.76 -14.47
C ASN A 248 -5.68 0.29 -14.61
N GLU A 249 -6.43 -0.26 -13.65
CA GLU A 249 -6.95 -1.62 -13.73
C GLU A 249 -7.95 -1.78 -14.89
N LYS A 250 -8.83 -0.80 -15.10
CA LYS A 250 -9.76 -0.78 -16.24
C LYS A 250 -9.02 -0.75 -17.57
N MET A 251 -7.99 0.10 -17.70
CA MET A 251 -7.15 0.16 -18.90
C MET A 251 -6.41 -1.14 -19.14
N ARG A 252 -5.81 -1.73 -18.09
CA ARG A 252 -5.13 -3.03 -18.18
C ARG A 252 -6.10 -4.14 -18.61
N LYS A 253 -7.31 -4.17 -18.05
CA LYS A 253 -8.34 -5.15 -18.42
C LYS A 253 -8.79 -4.99 -19.87
N GLN A 254 -8.94 -3.76 -20.35
CA GLN A 254 -9.24 -3.50 -21.77
C GLN A 254 -8.11 -3.95 -22.69
N GLU A 255 -6.85 -3.71 -22.32
CA GLU A 255 -5.70 -4.16 -23.10
C GLU A 255 -5.62 -5.70 -23.14
N ILE A 256 -5.81 -6.37 -22.01
CA ILE A 256 -5.88 -7.84 -21.97
C ILE A 256 -7.02 -8.37 -22.84
N GLN A 257 -8.20 -7.74 -22.80
CA GLN A 257 -9.32 -8.13 -23.66
C GLN A 257 -9.00 -7.91 -25.15
N ARG A 258 -8.31 -6.82 -25.49
CA ARG A 258 -7.88 -6.53 -26.86
C ARG A 258 -6.87 -7.58 -27.34
N GLN A 259 -5.89 -7.93 -26.51
CA GLN A 259 -4.90 -8.97 -26.83
C GLN A 259 -5.54 -10.36 -26.95
N SER A 260 -6.47 -10.71 -26.06
CA SER A 260 -7.25 -11.96 -26.16
C SER A 260 -8.00 -12.04 -27.48
N LYS A 261 -8.70 -10.95 -27.87
CA LYS A 261 -9.41 -10.90 -29.16
C LYS A 261 -8.46 -11.05 -30.34
N LEU A 262 -7.29 -10.40 -30.31
CA LEU A 262 -6.30 -10.54 -31.38
C LEU A 262 -5.78 -11.99 -31.49
N GLN A 263 -5.56 -12.66 -30.36
CA GLN A 263 -5.17 -14.08 -30.35
C GLN A 263 -6.30 -14.99 -30.85
N GLU A 264 -7.54 -14.73 -30.46
CA GLU A 264 -8.72 -15.44 -30.95
C GLU A 264 -8.87 -15.27 -32.47
N ASP A 265 -8.71 -14.04 -32.98
CA ASP A 265 -8.76 -13.73 -34.42
C ASP A 265 -7.63 -14.44 -35.18
N GLU A 266 -6.41 -14.49 -34.62
CA GLU A 266 -5.27 -15.22 -35.21
C GLU A 266 -5.55 -16.72 -35.29
N ILE A 267 -6.09 -17.33 -34.22
CA ILE A 267 -6.48 -18.74 -34.20
C ILE A 267 -7.59 -19.00 -35.23
N LEU A 268 -8.60 -18.13 -35.31
CA LEU A 268 -9.67 -18.25 -36.31
C LEU A 268 -9.13 -18.15 -37.74
N GLN A 269 -8.16 -17.27 -37.98
CA GLN A 269 -7.52 -17.15 -39.29
C GLN A 269 -6.70 -18.39 -39.63
N GLN A 270 -5.97 -18.96 -38.68
CA GLN A 270 -5.26 -20.24 -38.84
C GLN A 270 -6.24 -21.37 -39.16
N LEU A 271 -7.33 -21.50 -38.39
CA LEU A 271 -8.37 -22.51 -38.63
C LEU A 271 -8.98 -22.37 -40.03
N LYS A 272 -9.29 -21.14 -40.45
CA LYS A 272 -9.82 -20.86 -41.80
C LYS A 272 -8.82 -21.26 -42.89
N ASN A 273 -7.52 -21.00 -42.68
CA ASN A 273 -6.47 -21.42 -43.59
C ASN A 273 -6.35 -22.94 -43.66
N ASP A 274 -6.50 -23.64 -42.54
CA ASP A 274 -6.42 -25.09 -42.49
C ASP A 274 -7.65 -25.75 -43.15
N ILE A 275 -8.86 -25.22 -42.94
CA ILE A 275 -10.07 -25.63 -43.67
C ILE A 275 -9.89 -25.42 -45.18
N ASN A 276 -9.32 -24.27 -45.59
CA ASN A 276 -9.06 -24.01 -47.00
C ASN A 276 -8.02 -24.98 -47.59
N LYS A 277 -6.94 -25.30 -46.85
CA LYS A 277 -5.94 -26.29 -47.27
C LYS A 277 -6.56 -27.68 -47.38
N GLU A 278 -7.38 -28.09 -46.42
CA GLU A 278 -8.07 -29.38 -46.44
C GLU A 278 -9.03 -29.45 -47.64
N SER A 279 -9.79 -28.39 -47.90
CA SER A 279 -10.66 -28.27 -49.08
C SER A 279 -9.86 -28.39 -50.39
N LEU A 280 -8.72 -27.71 -50.50
CA LEU A 280 -7.82 -27.83 -51.65
C LEU A 280 -7.28 -29.25 -51.81
N GLN A 281 -6.89 -29.92 -50.72
CA GLN A 281 -6.43 -31.31 -50.77
C GLN A 281 -7.53 -32.28 -51.20
N ILE A 282 -8.76 -32.11 -50.71
CA ILE A 282 -9.91 -32.90 -51.12
C ILE A 282 -10.21 -32.70 -52.60
N ASN A 283 -10.20 -31.46 -53.08
CA ASN A 283 -10.42 -31.15 -54.50
C ASN A 283 -9.31 -31.73 -55.38
N LYS A 284 -8.05 -31.64 -54.94
CA LYS A 284 -6.92 -32.26 -55.63
C LYS A 284 -7.09 -33.77 -55.73
N LYS A 285 -7.44 -34.46 -54.64
CA LYS A 285 -7.74 -35.89 -54.64
C LYS A 285 -8.89 -36.25 -55.58
N ARG A 286 -9.97 -35.45 -55.61
CA ARG A 286 -11.07 -35.63 -56.57
C ARG A 286 -10.61 -35.47 -58.01
N GLN A 287 -9.72 -34.52 -58.30
CA GLN A 287 -9.17 -34.30 -59.63
C GLN A 287 -8.25 -35.44 -60.06
N GLU A 288 -7.34 -35.89 -59.18
CA GLU A 288 -6.50 -37.08 -59.39
C GLU A 288 -7.33 -38.34 -59.65
N GLN A 289 -8.44 -38.53 -58.92
CA GLN A 289 -9.38 -39.64 -59.16
C GLN A 289 -10.06 -39.53 -60.53
N LYS A 290 -10.50 -38.33 -60.94
CA LYS A 290 -11.08 -38.10 -62.28
C LYS A 290 -10.07 -38.39 -63.39
N GLU A 291 -8.84 -37.91 -63.25
CA GLU A 291 -7.75 -38.17 -64.20
C GLU A 291 -7.43 -39.66 -64.28
N LYS A 292 -7.37 -40.36 -63.15
CA LYS A 292 -7.15 -41.81 -63.11
C LYS A 292 -8.27 -42.58 -63.83
N ILE A 293 -9.54 -42.20 -63.61
CA ILE A 293 -10.68 -42.79 -64.32
C ILE A 293 -10.58 -42.51 -65.83
N GLN A 294 -10.23 -41.28 -66.22
CA GLN A 294 -10.08 -40.91 -67.63
C GLN A 294 -8.95 -41.70 -68.31
N LEU A 295 -7.83 -41.92 -67.62
CA LEU A 295 -6.73 -42.76 -68.11
C LEU A 295 -7.17 -44.21 -68.28
N MET A 296 -7.87 -44.79 -67.30
CA MET A 296 -8.42 -46.15 -67.42
C MET A 296 -9.42 -46.30 -68.57
N LEU A 297 -10.22 -45.26 -68.85
CA LEU A 297 -11.14 -45.26 -70.00
C LEU A 297 -10.37 -45.23 -71.33
N LYS A 298 -9.35 -44.38 -71.45
CA LYS A 298 -8.48 -44.33 -72.63
C LYS A 298 -7.73 -45.64 -72.85
N GLU A 299 -7.22 -46.24 -71.78
CA GLU A 299 -6.53 -47.55 -71.85
C GLU A 299 -7.49 -48.64 -72.30
N ASN A 300 -8.71 -48.69 -71.77
CA ASN A 300 -9.74 -49.63 -72.23
C ASN A 300 -10.14 -49.42 -73.70
N GLU A 301 -10.23 -48.17 -74.15
CA GLU A 301 -10.51 -47.84 -75.56
C GLU A 301 -9.38 -48.32 -76.48
N LEU A 302 -8.12 -48.08 -76.08
CA LEU A 302 -6.94 -48.53 -76.81
C LEU A 302 -6.87 -50.07 -76.85
N LEU A 303 -7.17 -50.75 -75.73
CA LEU A 303 -7.25 -52.22 -75.70
C LEU A 303 -8.36 -52.74 -76.61
N ARG A 304 -9.52 -52.09 -76.67
CA ARG A 304 -10.59 -52.44 -77.62
C ARG A 304 -10.15 -52.26 -79.07
N GLN A 305 -9.45 -51.17 -79.38
CA GLN A 305 -8.93 -50.90 -80.71
C GLN A 305 -7.87 -51.93 -81.09
N LYS A 306 -6.92 -52.22 -80.19
CA LYS A 306 -5.90 -53.24 -80.39
C LYS A 306 -6.51 -54.62 -80.61
N ALA A 307 -7.51 -54.99 -79.81
CA ALA A 307 -8.24 -56.25 -80.00
C ALA A 307 -8.95 -56.30 -81.36
N GLN A 308 -9.54 -55.20 -81.84
CA GLN A 308 -10.12 -55.13 -83.19
C GLN A 308 -9.06 -55.27 -84.29
N ASP A 309 -7.90 -54.63 -84.13
CA ASP A 309 -6.81 -54.69 -85.10
C ASP A 309 -6.16 -56.08 -85.12
N GLU A 310 -5.97 -56.73 -83.97
CA GLU A 310 -5.55 -58.13 -83.88
C GLU A 310 -6.55 -59.06 -84.58
N LEU A 311 -7.86 -58.83 -84.43
CA LEU A 311 -8.91 -59.60 -85.12
C LEU A 311 -8.86 -59.40 -86.64
N LYS A 312 -8.58 -58.18 -87.11
CA LYS A 312 -8.35 -57.90 -88.53
C LYS A 312 -7.09 -58.61 -89.03
N GLN A 313 -5.98 -58.51 -88.30
CA GLN A 313 -4.73 -59.19 -88.65
C GLN A 313 -4.92 -60.71 -88.71
N GLN A 314 -5.68 -61.31 -87.79
CA GLN A 314 -6.03 -62.73 -87.85
C GLN A 314 -6.83 -63.07 -89.11
N ARG A 315 -7.82 -62.26 -89.49
CA ARG A 315 -8.57 -62.45 -90.75
C ARG A 315 -7.67 -62.31 -91.99
N ASP A 316 -6.77 -61.33 -91.99
CA ASP A 316 -5.84 -61.13 -93.10
C ASP A 316 -4.83 -62.27 -93.21
N LEU A 317 -4.36 -62.79 -92.07
CA LEU A 317 -3.52 -63.99 -92.01
C LEU A 317 -4.29 -65.22 -92.51
N GLU A 318 -5.53 -65.42 -92.07
CA GLU A 318 -6.38 -66.51 -92.53
C GLU A 318 -6.62 -66.44 -94.05
N LEU A 319 -6.91 -65.25 -94.59
CA LEU A 319 -7.02 -65.03 -96.04
C LEU A 319 -5.71 -65.35 -96.77
N LYS A 320 -4.57 -64.90 -96.25
CA LYS A 320 -3.26 -65.24 -96.82
C LYS A 320 -3.00 -66.75 -96.77
N LEU A 321 -3.39 -67.41 -95.69
CA LEU A 321 -3.24 -68.85 -95.52
C LEU A 321 -4.12 -69.61 -96.52
N GLN A 322 -5.36 -69.19 -96.70
CA GLN A 322 -6.26 -69.69 -97.75
C GLN A 322 -5.70 -69.45 -99.15
N GLN A 323 -5.10 -68.28 -99.41
CA GLN A 323 -4.43 -67.99 -100.69
C GLN A 323 -3.20 -68.87 -100.91
N ILE A 324 -2.39 -69.11 -99.87
CA ILE A 324 -1.23 -70.01 -99.92
C ILE A 324 -1.70 -71.46 -100.13
N GLU A 325 -2.77 -71.89 -99.47
CA GLU A 325 -3.34 -73.22 -99.65
C GLU A 325 -3.91 -73.40 -101.06
N LEU A 326 -4.58 -72.37 -101.60
CA LEU A 326 -5.03 -72.34 -102.98
C LEU A 326 -3.84 -72.37 -103.96
N GLN A 327 -2.80 -71.56 -103.72
CA GLN A 327 -1.57 -71.61 -104.51
C GLN A 327 -0.88 -72.95 -104.39
N LYS A 328 -0.90 -73.60 -103.23
CA LYS A 328 -0.37 -74.94 -103.02
C LYS A 328 -1.19 -75.98 -103.79
N GLN A 329 -2.51 -75.86 -103.84
CA GLN A 329 -3.36 -76.69 -104.69
C GLN A 329 -3.07 -76.47 -106.17
N ILE A 330 -2.94 -75.21 -106.60
CA ILE A 330 -2.51 -74.87 -107.98
C ILE A 330 -1.14 -75.45 -108.27
N LEU A 331 -0.18 -75.36 -107.34
CA LEU A 331 1.15 -75.96 -107.47
C LEU A 331 1.12 -77.49 -107.39
N GLU A 332 0.16 -78.11 -106.70
CA GLU A 332 -0.03 -79.56 -106.68
C GLU A 332 -0.69 -80.06 -107.98
N ASP A 333 -1.59 -79.27 -108.57
CA ASP A 333 -2.12 -79.48 -109.91
C ASP A 333 -1.03 -79.28 -110.96
N GLU A 334 -0.25 -78.21 -110.82
CA GLU A 334 0.93 -77.93 -111.64
C GLU A 334 2.01 -78.97 -111.40
N LYS A 335 2.16 -79.54 -110.20
CA LYS A 335 3.03 -80.71 -109.94
C LYS A 335 2.47 -81.98 -110.53
N ARG A 336 1.15 -82.16 -110.62
CA ARG A 336 0.56 -83.30 -111.35
C ARG A 336 0.77 -83.16 -112.86
N GLU A 337 0.68 -81.94 -113.38
CA GLU A 337 1.01 -81.60 -114.76
C GLU A 337 2.53 -81.71 -115.02
N ASN A 338 3.34 -81.22 -114.08
CA ASN A 338 4.79 -81.31 -114.10
C ASN A 338 5.28 -82.71 -113.80
N GLN A 339 4.54 -83.60 -113.13
CA GLN A 339 4.89 -85.03 -113.05
C GLN A 339 4.65 -85.72 -114.40
N LYS A 340 3.67 -85.27 -115.19
CA LYS A 340 3.55 -85.67 -116.59
C LYS A 340 4.72 -85.14 -117.40
N LYS A 341 5.11 -83.86 -117.24
CA LYS A 341 6.29 -83.29 -117.88
C LYS A 341 7.63 -83.82 -117.33
N GLU A 342 7.72 -84.25 -116.07
CA GLU A 342 8.91 -84.84 -115.42
C GLU A 342 9.11 -86.29 -115.83
N ARG A 343 8.09 -86.99 -116.34
CA ARG A 343 8.33 -88.22 -117.11
C ARG A 343 9.03 -87.90 -118.44
N GLU A 344 8.75 -86.75 -119.05
CA GLU A 344 9.42 -86.26 -120.27
C GLU A 344 10.79 -85.61 -119.96
N GLU A 345 10.97 -84.99 -118.78
CA GLU A 345 12.21 -84.36 -118.33
C GLU A 345 13.12 -85.29 -117.52
N LYS A 346 12.65 -86.41 -116.94
CA LYS A 346 13.53 -87.49 -116.43
C LYS A 346 14.40 -88.11 -117.52
N ILE A 347 14.03 -87.93 -118.79
CA ILE A 347 14.85 -88.23 -119.97
C ILE A 347 15.88 -87.10 -120.23
N LYS A 348 15.61 -85.86 -119.82
CA LYS A 348 16.47 -84.68 -120.03
C LYS A 348 17.31 -84.26 -118.81
N GLN A 349 16.99 -84.72 -117.60
CA GLN A 349 17.64 -84.33 -116.34
C GLN A 349 18.26 -85.53 -115.59
N PHE A 350 18.72 -86.53 -116.33
CA PHE A 350 19.95 -87.26 -115.94
C PHE A 350 21.22 -86.37 -116.17
N MET A 351 21.05 -85.22 -116.84
CA MET A 351 22.13 -84.33 -117.28
C MET A 351 22.36 -83.08 -116.42
N ASN A 352 21.54 -82.75 -115.42
CA ASN A 352 21.73 -81.44 -114.74
C ASN A 352 21.10 -81.30 -113.36
N ASN A 353 21.44 -82.18 -112.43
CA ASN A 353 21.29 -81.91 -111.00
C ASN A 353 22.52 -81.13 -110.50
N TYR A 354 22.34 -79.96 -109.86
CA TYR A 354 22.53 -79.77 -108.40
C TYR A 354 22.74 -78.29 -107.97
N SER A 355 21.82 -77.77 -107.13
CA SER A 355 22.09 -76.81 -106.02
C SER A 355 22.35 -75.32 -106.38
N PHE A 356 21.97 -74.26 -105.66
CA PHE A 356 21.51 -74.07 -104.28
C PHE A 356 21.25 -72.54 -104.07
N GLN A 357 20.04 -72.04 -103.77
CA GLN A 357 19.89 -70.61 -103.38
C GLN A 357 18.56 -70.22 -102.69
N VAL A 358 18.34 -70.57 -101.41
CA VAL A 358 17.16 -70.07 -100.63
C VAL A 358 17.52 -69.56 -99.21
N LEU A 359 18.79 -69.55 -98.81
CA LEU A 359 19.18 -69.23 -97.42
C LEU A 359 19.47 -67.74 -97.11
N SER A 360 19.19 -66.78 -98.01
CA SER A 360 19.60 -65.37 -97.80
C SER A 360 18.52 -64.40 -97.33
N LYS A 361 17.28 -64.83 -97.04
CA LYS A 361 16.15 -63.91 -96.77
C LYS A 361 15.66 -63.81 -95.32
N GLN A 362 16.31 -64.48 -94.36
CA GLN A 362 15.87 -64.46 -92.95
C GLN A 362 16.71 -63.57 -92.00
N GLN A 363 17.82 -62.97 -92.46
CA GLN A 363 18.72 -62.20 -91.59
C GLN A 363 18.41 -60.70 -91.46
N GLU A 364 17.61 -60.09 -92.34
CA GLU A 364 17.39 -58.63 -92.33
C GLU A 364 16.27 -58.15 -91.39
N GLN A 365 15.39 -59.03 -90.88
CA GLN A 365 14.31 -58.61 -89.98
C GLN A 365 14.74 -58.47 -88.51
N GLU A 366 15.67 -59.32 -88.04
CA GLU A 366 16.11 -59.34 -86.63
C GLU A 366 16.96 -58.10 -86.24
N GLU A 367 17.75 -57.54 -87.16
CA GLU A 367 18.59 -56.35 -86.87
C GLU A 367 17.80 -55.05 -86.70
N SER A 368 16.53 -55.01 -87.13
CA SER A 368 15.70 -53.79 -87.09
C SER A 368 14.95 -53.62 -85.76
N GLU A 369 14.58 -54.72 -85.09
CA GLU A 369 13.85 -54.69 -83.81
C GLU A 369 14.78 -54.40 -82.62
N GLU A 370 16.04 -54.81 -82.71
CA GLU A 370 17.04 -54.62 -81.64
C GLU A 370 17.43 -53.14 -81.46
N LYS A 371 17.46 -52.35 -82.54
CA LYS A 371 17.80 -50.91 -82.49
C LYS A 371 16.70 -50.06 -81.83
N TYR A 372 15.43 -50.42 -82.01
CA TYR A 372 14.30 -49.68 -81.45
C TYR A 372 14.22 -49.83 -79.91
N LEU A 373 14.53 -51.03 -79.39
CA LEU A 373 14.50 -51.31 -77.95
C LEU A 373 15.61 -50.56 -77.19
N LEU A 374 16.77 -50.39 -77.82
CA LEU A 374 17.93 -49.72 -77.24
C LEU A 374 17.70 -48.19 -77.05
N GLU A 375 16.96 -47.56 -77.95
CA GLU A 375 16.68 -46.12 -77.90
C GLU A 375 15.67 -45.76 -76.79
N GLN A 376 14.71 -46.64 -76.50
CA GLN A 376 13.72 -46.43 -75.44
C GLN A 376 14.32 -46.52 -74.03
N LEU A 377 15.30 -47.42 -73.82
CA LEU A 377 16.04 -47.52 -72.55
C LEU A 377 16.87 -46.26 -72.26
N LYS A 378 17.44 -45.65 -73.30
CA LYS A 378 18.26 -44.44 -73.18
C LYS A 378 17.43 -43.22 -72.71
N GLN A 379 16.19 -43.11 -73.19
CA GLN A 379 15.26 -42.05 -72.78
C GLN A 379 14.79 -42.21 -71.32
N GLN A 380 14.61 -43.45 -70.83
CA GLN A 380 14.26 -43.68 -69.42
C GLN A 380 15.39 -43.29 -68.46
N GLU A 381 16.65 -43.60 -68.79
CA GLU A 381 17.81 -43.21 -67.96
C GLU A 381 17.95 -41.69 -67.81
N GLU A 382 17.69 -40.90 -68.86
CA GLU A 382 17.78 -39.44 -68.80
C GLU A 382 16.72 -38.81 -67.89
N ILE A 383 15.49 -39.34 -67.93
CA ILE A 383 14.39 -38.89 -67.06
C ILE A 383 14.71 -39.21 -65.59
N GLU A 384 15.31 -40.38 -65.33
CA GLU A 384 15.69 -40.78 -63.98
C GLU A 384 16.83 -39.91 -63.42
N LYS A 385 17.83 -39.59 -64.24
CA LYS A 385 18.91 -38.66 -63.88
C LYS A 385 18.38 -37.26 -63.55
N GLN A 386 17.42 -36.74 -64.32
CA GLN A 386 16.81 -35.43 -64.04
C GLN A 386 16.04 -35.43 -62.71
N LYS A 387 15.24 -36.47 -62.42
CA LYS A 387 14.52 -36.59 -61.14
C LYS A 387 15.45 -36.66 -59.93
N ILE A 388 16.61 -37.32 -60.05
CA ILE A 388 17.61 -37.39 -58.99
C ILE A 388 18.23 -36.01 -58.71
N ILE A 389 18.48 -35.21 -59.76
CA ILE A 389 19.04 -33.86 -59.63
C ILE A 389 18.03 -32.92 -58.95
N GLU A 390 16.76 -32.95 -59.35
CA GLU A 390 15.70 -32.14 -58.73
C GLU A 390 15.49 -32.49 -57.24
N LYS A 391 15.54 -33.78 -56.89
CA LYS A 391 15.42 -34.22 -55.50
C LYS A 391 16.59 -33.69 -54.66
N LYS A 392 17.82 -33.76 -55.18
CA LYS A 392 19.00 -33.19 -54.52
C LYS A 392 18.92 -31.67 -54.36
N GLN A 393 18.34 -30.94 -55.31
CA GLN A 393 18.13 -29.50 -55.18
C GLN A 393 17.10 -29.16 -54.09
N LYS A 394 15.95 -29.85 -54.07
CA LYS A 394 14.92 -29.66 -53.03
C LYS A 394 15.45 -29.99 -51.63
N ASP A 395 16.29 -31.02 -51.50
CA ASP A 395 16.89 -31.37 -50.21
C ASP A 395 17.92 -30.32 -49.76
N LYS A 396 18.69 -29.73 -50.69
CA LYS A 396 19.57 -28.58 -50.37
C LYS A 396 18.78 -27.37 -49.89
N GLU A 397 17.69 -27.01 -50.58
CA GLU A 397 16.83 -25.89 -50.18
C GLU A 397 16.22 -26.09 -48.77
N LYS A 398 15.77 -27.31 -48.46
CA LYS A 398 15.27 -27.64 -47.11
C LYS A 398 16.36 -27.50 -46.05
N ILE A 399 17.57 -27.99 -46.32
CA ILE A 399 18.71 -27.86 -45.39
C ILE A 399 19.04 -26.38 -45.16
N GLU A 400 18.99 -25.55 -46.21
CA GLU A 400 19.26 -24.12 -46.12
C GLU A 400 18.18 -23.36 -45.33
N GLN A 401 16.90 -23.71 -45.52
CA GLN A 401 15.80 -23.20 -44.70
C GLN A 401 15.94 -23.59 -43.22
N ILE A 402 16.30 -24.85 -42.93
CA ILE A 402 16.55 -25.30 -41.56
C ILE A 402 17.72 -24.52 -40.95
N LYS A 403 18.80 -24.29 -41.71
CA LYS A 403 19.96 -23.52 -41.25
C LYS A 403 19.58 -22.07 -40.91
N GLN A 404 18.76 -21.42 -41.75
CA GLN A 404 18.25 -20.08 -41.49
C GLN A 404 17.37 -20.02 -40.23
N GLN A 405 16.48 -21.01 -40.04
CA GLN A 405 15.65 -21.10 -38.83
C GLN A 405 16.51 -21.32 -37.57
N LEU A 406 17.52 -22.18 -37.65
CA LEU A 406 18.44 -22.41 -36.53
C LEU A 406 19.22 -21.14 -36.17
N GLN A 407 19.69 -20.41 -37.18
CA GLN A 407 20.39 -19.14 -37.00
C GLN A 407 19.49 -18.08 -36.36
N LEU A 408 18.22 -18.01 -36.76
CA LEU A 408 17.22 -17.12 -36.15
C LEU A 408 16.98 -17.48 -34.68
N GLN A 409 16.86 -18.77 -34.35
CA GLN A 409 16.74 -19.24 -32.96
C GLN A 409 17.96 -18.88 -32.11
N ILE A 410 19.17 -19.01 -32.66
CA ILE A 410 20.42 -18.62 -31.97
C ILE A 410 20.40 -17.12 -31.69
N GLN A 411 20.05 -16.30 -32.68
CA GLN A 411 19.95 -14.84 -32.49
C GLN A 411 18.89 -14.44 -31.46
N GLN A 412 17.72 -15.09 -31.47
CA GLN A 412 16.69 -14.86 -30.46
C GLN A 412 17.16 -15.25 -29.06
N LYS A 413 17.84 -16.39 -28.90
CA LYS A 413 18.46 -16.79 -27.63
C LYS A 413 19.51 -15.79 -27.16
N GLN A 414 20.36 -15.29 -28.07
CA GLN A 414 21.37 -14.28 -27.73
C GLN A 414 20.73 -12.96 -27.30
N LYS A 415 19.71 -12.47 -28.02
CA LYS A 415 18.95 -11.27 -27.63
C LYS A 415 18.28 -11.44 -26.27
N LYS A 416 17.69 -12.61 -26.01
CA LYS A 416 17.07 -12.91 -24.71
C LYS A 416 18.10 -12.90 -23.57
N LYS A 417 19.27 -13.51 -23.78
CA LYS A 417 20.38 -13.47 -22.81
C LYS A 417 20.87 -12.04 -22.53
N LEU A 418 21.02 -11.22 -23.57
CA LEU A 418 21.42 -9.82 -23.39
C LEU A 418 20.36 -9.02 -22.62
N SER A 419 19.08 -9.22 -22.93
CA SER A 419 17.96 -8.61 -22.20
C SER A 419 17.94 -9.04 -20.73
N GLU A 420 18.14 -10.33 -20.45
CA GLU A 420 18.22 -10.87 -19.08
C GLU A 420 19.43 -10.29 -18.31
N GLU A 421 20.59 -10.11 -18.96
CA GLU A 421 21.75 -9.45 -18.35
C GLU A 421 21.51 -7.96 -18.07
N GLU A 422 20.83 -7.25 -18.97
CA GLU A 422 20.44 -5.85 -18.77
C GLU A 422 19.44 -5.70 -17.62
N GLU A 423 18.43 -6.56 -17.54
CA GLU A 423 17.47 -6.60 -16.43
C GLU A 423 18.18 -6.88 -15.09
N GLN A 424 19.12 -7.83 -15.06
CA GLN A 424 19.91 -8.11 -13.86
C GLN A 424 20.78 -6.91 -13.45
N LYS A 425 21.38 -6.19 -14.40
CA LYS A 425 22.15 -4.97 -14.12
C LYS A 425 21.26 -3.86 -13.56
N ILE A 426 20.05 -3.69 -14.09
CA ILE A 426 19.07 -2.71 -13.60
C ILE A 426 18.65 -3.07 -12.16
N GLN A 427 18.29 -4.33 -11.90
CA GLN A 427 17.93 -4.79 -10.56
C GLN A 427 19.06 -4.59 -9.56
N PHE A 428 20.31 -4.85 -9.97
CA PHE A 428 21.47 -4.61 -9.13
C PHE A 428 21.69 -3.12 -8.82
N LEU A 429 21.50 -2.23 -9.82
CA LEU A 429 21.55 -0.78 -9.63
C LEU A 429 20.45 -0.28 -8.70
N GLU A 430 19.23 -0.78 -8.84
CA GLU A 430 18.11 -0.46 -7.94
C GLU A 430 18.42 -0.87 -6.50
N GLN A 431 18.95 -2.08 -6.29
CA GLN A 431 19.37 -2.53 -4.96
C GLN A 431 20.47 -1.64 -4.36
N GLN A 432 21.46 -1.23 -5.17
CA GLN A 432 22.47 -0.28 -4.68
C GLN A 432 21.87 1.06 -4.29
N LEU A 433 20.96 1.61 -5.09
CA LEU A 433 20.26 2.85 -4.77
C LEU A 433 19.42 2.73 -3.50
N GLU A 434 18.73 1.60 -3.29
CA GLU A 434 17.98 1.34 -2.06
C GLU A 434 18.89 1.29 -0.83
N LEU A 435 20.05 0.65 -0.93
CA LEU A 435 21.05 0.61 0.15
C LEU A 435 21.59 2.01 0.48
N ILE A 436 21.89 2.82 -0.55
CA ILE A 436 22.35 4.20 -0.37
C ILE A 436 21.25 5.04 0.30
N ASN A 437 20.02 4.96 -0.20
CA ASN A 437 18.87 5.68 0.35
C ASN A 437 18.57 5.26 1.80
N PHE A 438 18.67 3.97 2.10
CA PHE A 438 18.51 3.46 3.46
C PHE A 438 19.61 3.98 4.40
N SER A 439 20.86 3.96 3.95
CA SER A 439 22.00 4.51 4.69
C SER A 439 21.82 6.00 4.98
N GLN A 440 21.43 6.80 3.97
CA GLN A 440 21.15 8.23 4.14
C GLN A 440 20.03 8.47 5.15
N LYS A 441 18.91 7.74 5.06
CA LYS A 441 17.81 7.84 6.04
C LYS A 441 18.25 7.47 7.46
N GLN A 442 19.15 6.50 7.62
CA GLN A 442 19.72 6.17 8.93
C GLN A 442 20.61 7.28 9.45
N GLN A 443 21.45 7.89 8.61
CA GLN A 443 22.27 9.03 8.97
C GLN A 443 21.40 10.23 9.40
N GLU A 444 20.36 10.56 8.62
CA GLU A 444 19.41 11.63 8.97
C GLU A 444 18.73 11.39 10.32
N LYS A 445 18.28 10.16 10.59
CA LYS A 445 17.72 9.79 11.91
C LYS A 445 18.73 9.98 13.03
N GLN A 446 19.97 9.55 12.83
CA GLN A 446 21.03 9.74 13.83
C GLN A 446 21.34 11.22 14.05
N GLU A 447 21.36 12.04 13.00
CA GLU A 447 21.53 13.49 13.11
C GLU A 447 20.37 14.15 13.84
N GLN A 448 19.12 13.75 13.57
CA GLN A 448 17.95 14.24 14.29
C GLN A 448 18.03 13.89 15.78
N ILE A 449 18.44 12.66 16.12
CA ILE A 449 18.66 12.25 17.51
C ILE A 449 19.78 13.10 18.15
N LYS A 450 20.89 13.34 17.45
CA LYS A 450 21.97 14.20 17.94
C LYS A 450 21.49 15.64 18.17
N LYS A 451 20.72 16.21 17.23
CA LYS A 451 20.12 17.54 17.35
C LYS A 451 19.17 17.62 18.56
N PHE A 452 18.31 16.62 18.75
CA PHE A 452 17.40 16.55 19.89
C PHE A 452 18.14 16.41 21.22
N ARG A 453 19.19 15.57 21.28
CA ARG A 453 20.04 15.45 22.47
C ARG A 453 20.75 16.77 22.79
N LYS A 454 21.24 17.49 21.77
CA LYS A 454 21.88 18.80 21.95
C LYS A 454 20.88 19.83 22.47
N GLN A 455 19.67 19.90 21.90
CA GLN A 455 18.60 20.77 22.39
C GLN A 455 18.24 20.45 23.85
N ASN A 456 18.04 19.18 24.19
CA ASN A 456 17.77 18.78 25.57
C ASN A 456 18.92 19.14 26.51
N GLN A 457 20.17 19.00 26.06
CA GLN A 457 21.34 19.39 26.84
C GLN A 457 21.36 20.91 27.08
N ASP A 458 21.06 21.72 26.06
CA ASP A 458 21.01 23.18 26.17
C ASP A 458 19.84 23.62 27.08
N ASP A 459 18.69 22.94 27.02
CA ASP A 459 17.55 23.19 27.89
C ASP A 459 17.86 22.83 29.35
N ILE A 460 18.53 21.69 29.59
CA ILE A 460 19.01 21.31 30.93
C ILE A 460 20.03 22.33 31.44
N LYS A 461 20.96 22.81 30.59
CA LYS A 461 21.92 23.86 30.97
C LYS A 461 21.19 25.15 31.38
N LYS A 462 20.18 25.59 30.61
CA LYS A 462 19.35 26.74 30.97
C LYS A 462 18.64 26.54 32.30
N GLN A 463 18.07 25.35 32.56
CA GLN A 463 17.45 25.04 33.85
C GLN A 463 18.46 25.06 35.01
N ILE A 464 19.68 24.56 34.79
CA ILE A 464 20.77 24.61 35.79
C ILE A 464 21.20 26.07 36.04
N GLU A 465 21.33 26.88 34.99
CA GLU A 465 21.65 28.31 35.13
C GLU A 465 20.54 29.07 35.87
N GLU A 466 19.27 28.83 35.52
CA GLU A 466 18.13 29.40 36.22
C GLU A 466 18.07 28.99 37.70
N THR A 467 18.36 27.73 38.02
CA THR A 467 18.38 27.25 39.41
C THR A 467 19.58 27.78 40.20
N ARG A 468 20.78 27.84 39.59
CA ARG A 468 21.97 28.48 40.20
C ARG A 468 21.76 29.97 40.43
N ASN A 469 21.15 30.68 39.48
CA ASN A 469 20.84 32.11 39.63
C ASN A 469 19.77 32.35 40.70
N LYS A 470 18.82 31.42 40.89
CA LYS A 470 17.84 31.45 41.98
C LYS A 470 18.50 31.21 43.35
N SER A 471 19.47 30.28 43.46
CA SER A 471 20.16 30.02 44.74
C SER A 471 21.17 31.11 45.12
N LEU A 472 21.79 31.78 44.15
CA LEU A 472 22.65 32.96 44.39
C LEU A 472 21.87 34.23 44.77
N HIS A 473 20.53 34.19 44.74
CA HIS A 473 19.65 35.25 45.21
C HIS A 473 18.81 34.78 46.40
N GLU A 474 19.47 34.19 47.40
CA GLU A 474 18.96 34.00 48.76
C GLU A 474 18.87 35.35 49.50
N LYS A 475 18.16 36.30 48.89
CA LYS A 475 17.72 37.53 49.56
C LYS A 475 16.40 37.20 50.22
N MET A 476 16.24 37.60 51.48
CA MET A 476 14.95 37.55 52.18
C MET A 476 13.84 38.04 51.24
N SER A 477 12.72 37.31 51.22
CA SER A 477 11.55 37.68 50.45
C SER A 477 11.16 39.11 50.78
N ARG A 478 10.57 39.83 49.81
CA ARG A 478 10.17 41.23 49.97
C ARG A 478 9.30 41.45 51.22
N LEU A 479 8.49 40.46 51.59
CA LEU A 479 7.66 40.46 52.79
C LEU A 479 8.48 40.28 54.07
N GLU A 480 9.47 39.40 54.07
CA GLU A 480 10.38 39.16 55.18
C GLU A 480 11.27 40.39 55.45
N LEU A 481 11.76 41.06 54.40
CA LEU A 481 12.49 42.33 54.52
C LEU A 481 11.64 43.46 55.13
N LEU A 482 10.33 43.44 54.90
CA LEU A 482 9.39 44.42 55.44
C LEU A 482 9.06 44.14 56.91
N GLN A 483 8.88 42.87 57.28
CA GLN A 483 8.69 42.44 58.67
C GLN A 483 9.96 42.69 59.50
N ASN A 484 11.13 42.44 58.94
CA ASN A 484 12.43 42.67 59.59
C ASN A 484 12.93 44.11 59.47
N LYS A 485 12.15 45.04 58.92
CA LYS A 485 12.57 46.41 58.62
C LYS A 485 13.06 47.18 59.85
N SER A 486 12.43 47.02 61.01
CA SER A 486 12.83 47.67 62.26
C SER A 486 14.16 47.09 62.78
N LEU A 487 14.30 45.77 62.78
CA LEU A 487 15.52 45.06 63.16
C LEU A 487 16.70 45.42 62.25
N LEU A 488 16.50 45.41 60.92
CA LEU A 488 17.52 45.80 59.95
C LEU A 488 17.91 47.28 60.06
N LYS A 489 16.97 48.16 60.43
CA LYS A 489 17.27 49.59 60.69
C LYS A 489 18.09 49.78 61.97
N ASN A 490 17.84 48.97 63.00
CA ASN A 490 18.61 49.00 64.24
C ASN A 490 20.03 48.47 64.03
N ILE A 491 20.18 47.33 63.34
CA ILE A 491 21.48 46.75 62.98
C ILE A 491 22.31 47.71 62.10
N ALA A 492 21.67 48.46 61.20
CA ALA A 492 22.35 49.46 60.37
C ALA A 492 22.79 50.72 61.14
N ASN A 493 22.23 50.96 62.33
CA ASN A 493 22.58 52.08 63.20
C ASN A 493 23.58 51.68 64.30
N ASP A 494 23.76 50.39 64.56
CA ASP A 494 24.82 49.89 65.45
C ASP A 494 26.19 50.08 64.82
N GLN A 495 27.05 50.85 65.49
CA GLN A 495 28.34 51.30 64.94
C GLN A 495 29.45 50.22 64.97
N GLU A 496 29.21 49.06 65.56
CA GLU A 496 30.21 47.98 65.64
C GLU A 496 30.37 47.18 64.33
N ILE A 497 29.39 47.23 63.42
CA ILE A 497 29.44 46.47 62.17
C ILE A 497 29.79 47.41 61.00
N LYS A 498 31.08 47.44 60.63
CA LYS A 498 31.60 48.21 59.48
C LYS A 498 31.21 47.60 58.12
N THR A 499 29.92 47.48 57.81
CA THR A 499 29.46 47.12 56.47
C THR A 499 28.64 48.26 55.85
N LYS A 500 28.99 48.65 54.62
CA LYS A 500 28.33 49.75 53.89
C LYS A 500 27.00 49.24 53.32
N PHE A 501 25.88 49.61 53.94
CA PHE A 501 24.55 49.29 53.42
C PHE A 501 24.13 50.24 52.29
N ARG A 502 23.67 49.69 51.16
CA ARG A 502 23.07 50.47 50.06
C ARG A 502 21.55 50.49 50.21
N LYS A 503 20.99 51.68 50.48
CA LYS A 503 19.53 51.88 50.58
C LYS A 503 18.89 51.73 49.20
N VAL A 504 18.08 50.70 49.01
CA VAL A 504 17.26 50.51 47.80
C VAL A 504 15.83 50.90 48.13
N ASN A 505 15.28 51.87 47.42
CA ASN A 505 13.88 52.26 47.56
C ASN A 505 13.01 51.25 46.80
N VAL A 506 12.20 50.49 47.55
CA VAL A 506 11.34 49.45 47.00
C VAL A 506 9.90 49.96 47.01
N SER A 507 9.40 50.44 45.86
CA SER A 507 7.99 50.86 45.72
C SER A 507 7.08 49.66 45.46
N LEU A 508 6.03 49.46 46.25
CA LEU A 508 4.96 48.49 46.00
C LEU A 508 4.14 48.95 44.80
N LYS A 509 4.63 48.62 43.61
CA LYS A 509 3.76 48.14 42.55
C LYS A 509 3.71 46.62 42.65
#